data_AF-A0A452YHH0-F1
#
_entry.id   AF-A0A452YHH0-F1
#
_cell.length_a   1.000
_cell.length_b   1.000
_cell.length_c   1.000
_cell.angle_alpha   90.00
_cell.angle_beta   90.00
_cell.angle_gamma   90.00
#
_symmetry.space_group_name_H-M   'P 1'
#
loop_
_entity.id
_entity.type
_entity.pdbx_description
1 polymer ?
#
loop_
_entity_poly.entity_id
_entity_poly.type
_entity_poly.pdbx_seq_one_letter_code
_entity_poly.pdbx_strand_id
1 'polypeptide(L)'
;MPMRGYNNISTAICLSLSKREYVEDGIDWAKVEFEDNQDCLNLFEKKPLGLLSLLDEESTFPNATDLTFANKLKQHLDTNSCFRGERGKAFTVRHYAGEVAYDTSGFLEKNRDLLHMDSIQFLAKCKLSIPQTFASKMLAQSDNLESVPYRPSVADSQKLSVAMKFKGQLFQLMQRLESTTPHFIRCIKPNNLQLPAIYGQELVLQQLKCCGVLEVVRISRSGYPTRMTHQKFARRYGFLLLEDVASQDPLSVSVAILHQFNILPEMYQVGYTKLFFRTGQIGNLENTRNRTLHGVLRVQSCFRGYQARRHASERSRGVLALQSFIRAENARQSYSSLLRKHRAATLVQKNLRGWRARRYFIKIRKASVVIQSGIRGCLVRRCAGNVDLLNVLREFESKKEADGDQILIKASFLAELQRRILRAEATVREKDEENEMLHQRLQQYENRWLEYEQKMKAMEEMWQKQMRSLQSSLSVAKKSLALDETPRMSDSSVEQSWESNGNHVGGGSSQQLAAAPRITGREMNASMSVIGRLAEELEQRSQVFADDAKFLVEVKSGQADASLNPDVELRRLKQNFDSWKKDFGSRIRETKVILNKLASGGGGGGNESSPNSAKRKWWGRLNTSKFS
;
A
#
# COMPACT_ATOMS: atom_id res chain seq x y z
N MET A 1 -35.84 -30.83 -13.36
CA MET A 1 -34.37 -30.71 -13.22
C MET A 1 -33.80 -30.25 -14.54
N PRO A 2 -33.37 -28.97 -14.71
CA PRO A 2 -32.35 -28.24 -13.94
C PRO A 2 -32.90 -27.04 -13.14
N MET A 3 -34.22 -26.95 -13.04
CA MET A 3 -34.87 -25.72 -12.64
C MET A 3 -34.87 -25.43 -11.13
N ARG A 4 -34.27 -26.22 -10.22
CA ARG A 4 -34.23 -25.80 -8.80
C ARG A 4 -33.29 -24.64 -8.58
N GLY A 5 -32.44 -24.28 -9.54
CA GLY A 5 -31.48 -23.27 -9.14
C GLY A 5 -30.39 -22.83 -10.08
N TYR A 6 -30.74 -22.07 -11.11
CA TYR A 6 -29.75 -21.12 -11.65
C TYR A 6 -30.35 -19.74 -11.95
N ASN A 7 -31.58 -19.67 -12.45
CA ASN A 7 -32.29 -18.39 -12.63
C ASN A 7 -33.12 -18.06 -11.38
N ASN A 8 -33.80 -19.05 -10.81
CA ASN A 8 -34.47 -18.94 -9.52
C ASN A 8 -33.51 -18.93 -8.33
N ILE A 9 -32.33 -19.56 -8.39
CA ILE A 9 -31.32 -19.34 -7.34
C ILE A 9 -30.83 -17.90 -7.39
N SER A 10 -30.45 -17.35 -8.56
CA SER A 10 -30.00 -15.95 -8.62
C SER A 10 -31.08 -14.99 -8.13
N THR A 11 -32.32 -15.16 -8.61
CA THR A 11 -33.43 -14.27 -8.27
C THR A 11 -33.95 -14.48 -6.85
N ALA A 12 -34.11 -15.73 -6.40
CA ALA A 12 -34.54 -16.04 -5.04
C ALA A 12 -33.42 -15.84 -4.01
N ILE A 13 -32.15 -16.09 -4.31
CA ILE A 13 -31.03 -15.66 -3.44
C ILE A 13 -31.01 -14.14 -3.39
N CYS A 14 -31.08 -13.44 -4.52
CA CYS A 14 -31.08 -11.98 -4.53
C CYS A 14 -32.26 -11.41 -3.72
N LEU A 15 -33.47 -11.97 -3.90
CA LEU A 15 -34.69 -11.52 -3.24
C LEU A 15 -34.74 -11.96 -1.76
N SER A 16 -34.29 -13.18 -1.42
CA SER A 16 -34.23 -13.65 -0.03
C SER A 16 -33.14 -12.97 0.79
N LEU A 17 -31.94 -12.78 0.23
CA LEU A 17 -30.87 -12.01 0.87
C LEU A 17 -31.28 -10.55 1.02
N SER A 18 -31.85 -9.93 -0.01
CA SER A 18 -32.33 -8.54 0.08
C SER A 18 -33.46 -8.42 1.10
N LYS A 19 -34.41 -9.36 1.11
CA LYS A 19 -35.51 -9.36 2.08
C LYS A 19 -35.00 -9.55 3.52
N ARG A 20 -34.09 -10.50 3.76
CA ARG A 20 -33.47 -10.69 5.08
C ARG A 20 -32.78 -9.42 5.55
N GLU A 21 -31.98 -8.81 4.68
CA GLU A 21 -31.27 -7.57 5.01
C GLU A 21 -32.22 -6.39 5.28
N TYR A 22 -33.32 -6.24 4.52
CA TYR A 22 -34.32 -5.21 4.82
C TYR A 22 -35.02 -5.44 6.14
N VAL A 23 -35.37 -6.70 6.46
CA VAL A 23 -36.00 -7.04 7.75
C VAL A 23 -35.05 -6.82 8.91
N GLU A 24 -33.78 -7.24 8.77
CA GLU A 24 -32.73 -7.04 9.77
C GLU A 24 -32.48 -5.55 10.05
N ASP A 25 -32.54 -4.69 9.02
CA ASP A 25 -32.30 -3.26 9.14
C ASP A 25 -33.58 -2.42 9.33
N GLY A 26 -34.74 -3.06 9.53
CA GLY A 26 -36.01 -2.39 9.88
C GLY A 26 -36.73 -1.67 8.75
N ILE A 27 -36.56 -2.11 7.50
CA ILE A 27 -37.14 -1.47 6.31
C ILE A 27 -38.38 -2.19 5.83
N ASP A 28 -39.47 -1.43 5.66
CA ASP A 28 -40.73 -1.92 5.10
C ASP A 28 -40.55 -2.32 3.63
N TRP A 29 -40.51 -3.63 3.39
CA TRP A 29 -40.44 -4.22 2.06
C TRP A 29 -41.84 -4.46 1.51
N ALA A 30 -42.24 -3.69 0.49
CA ALA A 30 -43.40 -4.03 -0.33
C ALA A 30 -43.17 -5.39 -1.01
N LYS A 31 -44.10 -6.33 -0.80
CA LYS A 31 -43.99 -7.70 -1.32
C LYS A 31 -43.91 -7.68 -2.85
N VAL A 32 -42.71 -7.84 -3.40
CA VAL A 32 -42.54 -8.07 -4.83
C VAL A 32 -43.01 -9.48 -5.14
N GLU A 33 -44.11 -9.60 -5.87
CA GLU A 33 -44.60 -10.88 -6.39
C GLU A 33 -43.57 -11.46 -7.34
N PHE A 34 -43.17 -12.71 -7.10
CA PHE A 34 -42.21 -13.45 -7.90
C PHE A 34 -42.84 -14.79 -8.29
N GLU A 35 -42.78 -15.14 -9.57
CA GLU A 35 -43.23 -16.44 -10.06
C GLU A 35 -42.22 -17.54 -9.72
N ASP A 36 -42.55 -18.36 -8.74
CA ASP A 36 -41.74 -19.50 -8.35
C ASP A 36 -41.89 -20.67 -9.34
N ASN A 37 -40.79 -21.35 -9.64
CA ASN A 37 -40.76 -22.53 -10.50
C ASN A 37 -40.78 -23.84 -9.71
N GLN A 38 -41.08 -23.78 -8.41
CA GLN A 38 -41.19 -24.93 -7.52
C GLN A 38 -42.16 -26.01 -8.02
N ASP A 39 -43.26 -25.63 -8.69
CA ASP A 39 -44.21 -26.60 -9.26
C ASP A 39 -43.61 -27.42 -10.41
N CYS A 40 -42.85 -26.75 -11.30
CA CYS A 40 -42.08 -27.39 -12.37
C CYS A 40 -41.00 -28.32 -11.79
N LEU A 41 -40.51 -28.04 -10.59
CA LEU A 41 -39.50 -28.88 -9.95
C LEU A 41 -40.06 -30.07 -9.24
N ASN A 42 -41.17 -29.87 -8.55
CA ASN A 42 -41.95 -30.93 -7.96
C ASN A 42 -42.34 -31.95 -9.04
N LEU A 43 -42.68 -31.50 -10.26
CA LEU A 43 -42.93 -32.39 -11.40
C LEU A 43 -41.78 -33.39 -11.64
N PHE A 44 -40.51 -32.99 -11.52
CA PHE A 44 -39.37 -33.88 -11.72
C PHE A 44 -38.95 -34.64 -10.46
N GLU A 45 -39.00 -33.99 -9.29
CA GLU A 45 -38.30 -34.43 -8.08
C GLU A 45 -39.20 -35.00 -6.98
N LYS A 46 -40.51 -34.70 -7.01
CA LYS A 46 -41.44 -35.09 -5.95
C LYS A 46 -41.44 -36.61 -5.81
N LYS A 47 -41.22 -37.10 -4.60
CA LYS A 47 -41.36 -38.53 -4.29
C LYS A 47 -42.77 -38.78 -3.74
N PRO A 48 -43.43 -39.91 -4.07
CA PRO A 48 -43.01 -40.94 -5.04
C PRO A 48 -43.42 -40.65 -6.50
N LEU A 49 -44.30 -39.67 -6.74
CA LEU A 49 -44.94 -39.45 -8.05
C LEU A 49 -44.29 -38.30 -8.86
N GLY A 50 -42.98 -38.36 -9.05
CA GLY A 50 -42.23 -37.40 -9.87
C GLY A 50 -41.70 -38.07 -11.12
N LEU A 51 -41.47 -37.30 -12.19
CA LEU A 51 -41.06 -37.83 -13.50
C LEU A 51 -39.84 -38.76 -13.41
N LEU A 52 -38.79 -38.37 -12.66
CA LEU A 52 -37.59 -39.20 -12.51
C LEU A 52 -37.85 -40.43 -11.63
N SER A 53 -38.70 -40.31 -10.62
CA SER A 53 -39.08 -41.43 -9.75
C SER A 53 -39.87 -42.48 -10.53
N LEU A 54 -40.82 -42.04 -11.37
CA LEU A 54 -41.59 -42.91 -12.27
C LEU A 54 -40.71 -43.55 -13.34
N LEU A 55 -39.72 -42.81 -13.85
CA LEU A 55 -38.74 -43.33 -14.81
C LEU A 55 -37.89 -44.43 -14.18
N ASP A 56 -37.40 -44.22 -12.97
CA ASP A 56 -36.61 -45.22 -12.23
C ASP A 56 -37.44 -46.46 -11.92
N GLU A 57 -38.69 -46.28 -11.50
CA GLU A 57 -39.63 -47.38 -11.25
C GLU A 57 -39.88 -48.21 -12.53
N GLU A 58 -40.28 -47.59 -13.65
CA GLU A 58 -40.47 -48.28 -14.94
C GLU A 58 -39.18 -48.91 -15.48
N SER A 59 -38.02 -48.32 -15.19
CA SER A 59 -36.73 -48.88 -15.60
C SER A 59 -36.42 -50.21 -14.92
N THR A 60 -36.95 -50.45 -13.71
CA THR A 60 -36.79 -51.73 -12.98
C THR A 60 -37.71 -52.83 -13.46
N PHE A 61 -38.81 -52.51 -14.14
CA PHE A 61 -39.77 -53.50 -14.64
C PHE A 61 -39.29 -54.11 -15.97
N PRO A 62 -39.13 -55.45 -16.07
CA PRO A 62 -38.56 -56.10 -17.26
C PRO A 62 -39.36 -55.89 -18.54
N ASN A 63 -40.70 -55.89 -18.42
CA ASN A 63 -41.63 -55.78 -19.56
C ASN A 63 -42.11 -54.35 -19.81
N ALA A 64 -41.57 -53.35 -19.10
CA ALA A 64 -41.91 -51.96 -19.34
C ALA A 64 -41.37 -51.49 -20.69
N THR A 65 -42.17 -50.69 -21.39
CA THR A 65 -41.83 -50.08 -22.67
C THR A 65 -41.92 -48.57 -22.57
N ASP A 66 -41.29 -47.84 -23.47
CA ASP A 66 -41.38 -46.37 -23.49
C ASP A 66 -42.82 -45.85 -23.60
N LEU A 67 -43.73 -46.67 -24.17
CA LEU A 67 -45.16 -46.36 -24.25
C LEU A 67 -45.87 -46.56 -22.90
N THR A 68 -45.55 -47.62 -22.14
CA THR A 68 -46.11 -47.80 -20.78
C THR A 68 -45.65 -46.69 -19.87
N PHE A 69 -44.37 -46.30 -19.98
CA PHE A 69 -43.83 -45.14 -19.28
C PHE A 69 -44.55 -43.83 -19.65
N ALA A 70 -44.73 -43.54 -20.94
CA ALA A 70 -45.46 -42.34 -21.39
C ALA A 70 -46.91 -42.29 -20.86
N ASN A 71 -47.60 -43.44 -20.81
CA ASN A 71 -48.96 -43.52 -20.27
C ASN A 71 -48.98 -43.33 -18.75
N LYS A 72 -48.00 -43.89 -18.03
CA LYS A 72 -47.86 -43.71 -16.58
C LYS A 72 -47.56 -42.27 -16.19
N LEU A 73 -46.73 -41.57 -16.97
CA LEU A 73 -46.52 -40.12 -16.80
C LEU A 73 -47.83 -39.35 -16.93
N LYS A 74 -48.64 -39.63 -17.96
CA LYS A 74 -49.94 -38.97 -18.15
C LYS A 74 -50.86 -39.24 -16.97
N GLN A 75 -51.01 -40.50 -16.55
CA GLN A 75 -51.90 -40.87 -15.44
C GLN A 75 -51.58 -40.15 -14.13
N HIS A 76 -50.29 -39.96 -13.81
CA HIS A 76 -49.87 -39.41 -12.52
C HIS A 76 -49.53 -37.91 -12.54
N LEU A 77 -49.19 -37.34 -13.69
CA LEU A 77 -48.70 -35.96 -13.79
C LEU A 77 -49.66 -34.99 -14.49
N ASP A 78 -50.80 -35.44 -15.04
CA ASP A 78 -51.77 -34.56 -15.74
C ASP A 78 -52.34 -33.45 -14.85
N THR A 79 -52.34 -33.67 -13.53
CA THR A 79 -52.81 -32.68 -12.55
C THR A 79 -51.82 -31.53 -12.34
N ASN A 80 -50.59 -31.64 -12.82
CA ASN A 80 -49.57 -30.60 -12.66
C ASN A 80 -49.66 -29.57 -13.79
N SER A 81 -49.73 -28.29 -13.44
CA SER A 81 -49.87 -27.17 -14.39
C SER A 81 -48.72 -27.04 -15.40
N CYS A 82 -47.55 -27.61 -15.10
CA CYS A 82 -46.36 -27.60 -15.95
C CYS A 82 -46.26 -28.82 -16.88
N PHE A 83 -47.15 -29.81 -16.78
CA PHE A 83 -47.12 -31.01 -17.61
C PHE A 83 -48.27 -31.00 -18.62
N ARG A 84 -48.00 -31.51 -19.83
CA ARG A 84 -49.00 -31.73 -20.86
C ARG A 84 -48.76 -33.07 -21.53
N GLY A 85 -49.69 -34.01 -21.38
CA GLY A 85 -49.65 -35.28 -22.10
C GLY A 85 -49.93 -35.10 -23.60
N GLU A 86 -49.16 -35.75 -24.47
CA GLU A 86 -49.44 -35.80 -25.91
C GLU A 86 -49.87 -37.21 -26.35
N ARG A 87 -50.24 -37.40 -27.62
CA ARG A 87 -50.58 -38.74 -28.13
C ARG A 87 -49.31 -39.58 -28.33
N GLY A 88 -49.41 -40.88 -28.11
CA GLY A 88 -48.28 -41.80 -28.27
C GLY A 88 -47.18 -41.60 -27.21
N LYS A 89 -45.92 -41.59 -27.68
CA LYS A 89 -44.70 -41.53 -26.86
C LYS A 89 -44.22 -40.12 -26.53
N ALA A 90 -45.04 -39.09 -26.73
CA ALA A 90 -44.65 -37.71 -26.46
C ALA A 90 -45.30 -37.13 -25.19
N PHE A 91 -44.60 -36.20 -24.55
CA PHE A 91 -45.15 -35.30 -23.53
C PHE A 91 -44.44 -33.95 -23.59
N THR A 92 -45.12 -32.89 -23.17
CA THR A 92 -44.58 -31.54 -23.13
C THR A 92 -44.46 -31.05 -21.69
N VAL A 93 -43.33 -30.40 -21.37
CA VAL A 93 -43.11 -29.75 -20.09
C VAL A 93 -42.94 -28.26 -20.30
N ARG A 94 -43.70 -27.46 -19.55
CA ARG A 94 -43.52 -26.02 -19.48
C ARG A 94 -42.38 -25.71 -18.51
N HIS A 95 -41.19 -25.49 -19.08
CA HIS A 95 -40.05 -24.97 -18.34
C HIS A 95 -40.16 -23.45 -18.22
N TYR A 96 -39.37 -22.87 -17.30
CA TYR A 96 -39.22 -21.41 -17.21
C TYR A 96 -38.78 -20.75 -18.52
N ALA A 97 -38.00 -21.46 -19.36
CA ALA A 97 -37.56 -20.98 -20.67
C ALA A 97 -38.57 -21.21 -21.82
N GLY A 98 -39.73 -21.79 -21.52
CA GLY A 98 -40.74 -22.15 -22.52
C GLY A 98 -41.13 -23.63 -22.49
N GLU A 99 -42.07 -23.99 -23.35
CA GLU A 99 -42.56 -25.36 -23.50
C GLU A 99 -41.55 -26.20 -24.31
N VAL A 100 -41.25 -27.41 -23.83
CA VAL A 100 -40.36 -28.36 -24.49
C VAL A 100 -41.07 -29.69 -24.63
N ALA A 101 -41.16 -30.18 -25.86
CA ALA A 101 -41.68 -31.50 -26.18
C ALA A 101 -40.58 -32.55 -26.05
N TYR A 102 -40.90 -33.66 -25.38
CA TYR A 102 -40.02 -34.79 -25.14
C TYR A 102 -40.63 -36.05 -25.77
N ASP A 103 -39.82 -36.79 -26.51
CA ASP A 103 -40.13 -38.14 -26.98
C ASP A 103 -39.55 -39.16 -25.99
N THR A 104 -40.38 -40.05 -25.46
CA THR A 104 -39.97 -41.10 -24.51
C THR A 104 -39.19 -42.23 -25.17
N SER A 105 -39.06 -42.24 -26.50
CA SER A 105 -38.34 -43.29 -27.22
C SER A 105 -36.88 -43.45 -26.72
N GLY A 106 -36.56 -44.64 -26.22
CA GLY A 106 -35.27 -44.99 -25.65
C GLY A 106 -35.00 -44.43 -24.25
N PHE A 107 -35.98 -43.84 -23.56
CA PHE A 107 -35.78 -43.31 -22.20
C PHE A 107 -35.42 -44.41 -21.22
N LEU A 108 -36.13 -45.55 -21.25
CA LEU A 108 -35.87 -46.65 -20.31
C LEU A 108 -34.48 -47.24 -20.52
N GLU A 109 -34.10 -47.51 -21.76
CA GLU A 109 -32.78 -48.04 -22.10
C GLU A 109 -31.66 -47.08 -21.67
N LYS A 110 -31.78 -45.79 -22.02
CA LYS A 110 -30.82 -44.75 -21.62
C LYS A 110 -30.71 -44.59 -20.11
N ASN A 111 -31.82 -44.72 -19.39
CA ASN A 111 -31.82 -44.57 -17.94
C ASN A 111 -31.22 -45.79 -17.22
N ARG A 112 -31.40 -46.99 -17.78
CA ARG A 112 -30.84 -48.24 -17.26
C ARG A 112 -29.32 -48.28 -17.36
N ASP A 113 -28.72 -47.71 -18.41
CA ASP A 113 -27.26 -47.58 -18.59
C ASP A 113 -26.51 -48.90 -18.29
N LEU A 114 -27.05 -50.01 -18.80
CA LEU A 114 -26.55 -51.35 -18.52
C LEU A 114 -25.25 -51.59 -19.25
N LEU A 115 -24.18 -51.85 -18.49
CA LEU A 115 -22.92 -52.33 -19.01
C LEU A 115 -22.73 -53.80 -18.61
N HIS A 116 -22.60 -54.67 -19.61
CA HIS A 116 -22.47 -56.11 -19.37
C HIS A 116 -21.17 -56.43 -18.62
N MET A 117 -21.26 -57.32 -17.62
CA MET A 117 -20.13 -57.68 -16.78
C MET A 117 -18.97 -58.28 -17.57
N ASP A 118 -19.26 -59.08 -18.60
CA ASP A 118 -18.24 -59.67 -19.47
C ASP A 118 -17.40 -58.60 -20.17
N SER A 119 -18.01 -57.45 -20.55
CA SER A 119 -17.27 -56.34 -21.14
C SER A 119 -16.29 -55.72 -20.15
N ILE A 120 -16.69 -55.56 -18.89
CA ILE A 120 -15.80 -55.04 -17.83
C ILE A 120 -14.67 -56.04 -17.53
N GLN A 121 -14.99 -57.33 -17.43
CA GLN A 121 -14.00 -58.39 -17.20
C GLN A 121 -13.02 -58.53 -18.37
N PHE A 122 -13.49 -58.38 -19.61
CA PHE A 122 -12.64 -58.36 -20.79
C PHE A 122 -11.64 -57.19 -20.76
N LEU A 123 -12.11 -55.98 -20.40
CA LEU A 123 -11.25 -54.80 -20.24
C LEU A 123 -10.24 -54.97 -19.10
N ALA A 124 -10.63 -55.63 -18.01
CA ALA A 124 -9.72 -55.97 -16.91
C ALA A 124 -8.59 -56.93 -17.33
N LYS A 125 -8.82 -57.78 -18.34
CA LYS A 125 -7.82 -58.73 -18.87
C LYS A 125 -6.98 -58.18 -20.02
N CYS A 126 -7.25 -56.97 -20.50
CA CYS A 126 -6.47 -56.35 -21.58
C CYS A 126 -5.00 -56.15 -21.15
N LYS A 127 -4.02 -56.31 -22.05
CA LYS A 127 -2.59 -56.10 -21.73
C LYS A 127 -2.20 -54.62 -21.52
N LEU A 128 -3.08 -53.70 -21.89
CA LEU A 128 -2.85 -52.25 -21.80
C LEU A 128 -3.28 -51.73 -20.43
N SER A 129 -2.43 -50.90 -19.80
CA SER A 129 -2.65 -50.40 -18.44
C SER A 129 -3.88 -49.49 -18.30
N ILE A 130 -4.22 -48.71 -19.33
CA ILE A 130 -5.33 -47.75 -19.28
C ILE A 130 -6.69 -48.48 -19.17
N PRO A 131 -7.07 -49.39 -20.09
CA PRO A 131 -8.30 -50.19 -19.94
C PRO A 131 -8.40 -50.95 -18.62
N GLN A 132 -7.30 -51.57 -18.19
CA GLN A 132 -7.23 -52.27 -16.91
C GLN A 132 -7.55 -51.33 -15.73
N THR A 133 -6.94 -50.14 -15.72
CA THR A 133 -7.15 -49.16 -14.64
C THR A 133 -8.62 -48.72 -14.53
N PHE A 134 -9.29 -48.51 -15.67
CA PHE A 134 -10.72 -48.19 -15.68
C PHE A 134 -11.56 -49.37 -15.19
N ALA A 135 -11.32 -50.58 -15.71
CA ALA A 135 -12.05 -51.78 -15.32
C ALA A 135 -11.87 -52.11 -13.83
N SER A 136 -10.66 -52.02 -13.30
CA SER A 136 -10.37 -52.23 -11.87
C SER A 136 -11.11 -51.23 -10.97
N LYS A 137 -11.27 -49.97 -11.40
CA LYS A 137 -12.07 -48.98 -10.67
C LYS A 137 -13.57 -49.29 -10.70
N MET A 138 -14.09 -49.77 -11.82
CA MET A 138 -15.50 -50.15 -11.95
C MET A 138 -15.82 -51.39 -11.10
N LEU A 139 -14.89 -52.34 -11.02
CA LEU A 139 -14.98 -53.51 -10.13
C LEU A 139 -14.80 -53.11 -8.65
N ALA A 140 -13.87 -52.22 -8.30
CA ALA A 140 -13.70 -51.79 -6.90
C ALA A 140 -14.88 -50.95 -6.36
N GLN A 141 -15.69 -50.34 -7.23
CA GLN A 141 -16.94 -49.67 -6.86
C GLN A 141 -18.08 -50.64 -6.54
N SER A 142 -17.98 -51.93 -6.91
CA SER A 142 -18.94 -52.95 -6.48
C SER A 142 -18.66 -53.49 -5.08
N ASP A 143 -17.40 -53.45 -4.62
CA ASP A 143 -16.98 -54.12 -3.37
C ASP A 143 -17.00 -53.20 -2.13
N ASN A 144 -16.99 -51.87 -2.28
CA ASN A 144 -16.95 -50.93 -1.13
C ASN A 144 -18.31 -50.69 -0.43
N LEU A 145 -19.31 -51.56 -0.61
CA LEU A 145 -20.65 -51.43 -0.02
C LEU A 145 -20.93 -52.47 1.10
N GLU A 146 -19.91 -52.98 1.80
CA GLU A 146 -20.05 -53.96 2.89
C GLU A 146 -19.95 -53.34 4.31
N SER A 147 -20.86 -52.45 4.72
CA SER A 147 -20.95 -52.09 6.17
C SER A 147 -22.27 -51.46 6.67
N VAL A 148 -23.42 -51.65 6.01
CA VAL A 148 -24.72 -51.22 6.60
C VAL A 148 -25.77 -52.35 6.51
N PRO A 149 -26.44 -52.77 7.61
CA PRO A 149 -27.24 -54.00 7.64
C PRO A 149 -28.62 -53.96 6.94
N TYR A 150 -28.90 -53.00 6.05
CA TYR A 150 -30.22 -52.92 5.42
C TYR A 150 -30.15 -52.41 3.95
N ARG A 151 -30.06 -53.38 3.01
CA ARG A 151 -30.22 -53.31 1.53
C ARG A 151 -29.05 -52.68 0.72
N PRO A 152 -28.81 -53.11 -0.55
CA PRO A 152 -29.04 -54.40 -1.21
C PRO A 152 -27.76 -54.93 -1.96
N SER A 153 -27.84 -56.06 -2.67
CA SER A 153 -26.73 -56.93 -3.11
C SER A 153 -25.83 -56.32 -4.21
N VAL A 154 -24.70 -56.99 -4.54
CA VAL A 154 -23.71 -56.67 -5.61
C VAL A 154 -24.36 -56.31 -6.97
N ALA A 155 -25.57 -56.81 -7.24
CA ALA A 155 -26.37 -56.44 -8.41
C ALA A 155 -26.93 -55.00 -8.40
N ASP A 156 -26.93 -54.30 -7.27
CA ASP A 156 -27.63 -53.02 -7.07
C ASP A 156 -26.76 -51.77 -7.28
N SER A 157 -25.42 -51.89 -7.22
CA SER A 157 -24.51 -50.79 -7.59
C SER A 157 -24.61 -50.47 -9.10
N GLN A 158 -24.83 -51.49 -9.93
CA GLN A 158 -25.17 -51.35 -11.36
C GLN A 158 -26.65 -50.97 -11.60
N LYS A 159 -27.52 -50.98 -10.59
CA LYS A 159 -28.93 -50.53 -10.71
C LYS A 159 -29.14 -49.05 -10.37
N LEU A 160 -28.09 -48.30 -10.07
CA LEU A 160 -28.22 -46.85 -9.98
C LEU A 160 -28.45 -46.29 -11.39
N SER A 161 -29.70 -45.88 -11.63
CA SER A 161 -30.11 -45.26 -12.88
C SER A 161 -29.34 -43.97 -13.16
N VAL A 162 -29.28 -43.58 -14.43
CA VAL A 162 -28.69 -42.30 -14.85
C VAL A 162 -29.38 -41.14 -14.14
N ALA A 163 -30.71 -41.16 -14.02
CA ALA A 163 -31.47 -40.14 -13.32
C ALA A 163 -31.05 -40.01 -11.84
N MET A 164 -30.85 -41.12 -11.13
CA MET A 164 -30.45 -41.09 -9.72
C MET A 164 -29.01 -40.60 -9.54
N LYS A 165 -28.08 -41.03 -10.40
CA LYS A 165 -26.68 -40.53 -10.43
C LYS A 165 -26.65 -39.03 -10.70
N PHE A 166 -27.37 -38.57 -11.73
CA PHE A 166 -27.47 -37.15 -12.10
C PHE A 166 -28.06 -36.30 -10.96
N LYS A 167 -29.14 -36.77 -10.34
CA LYS A 167 -29.75 -36.10 -9.17
C LYS A 167 -28.78 -35.97 -8.00
N GLY A 168 -28.05 -37.04 -7.68
CA GLY A 168 -27.05 -37.03 -6.59
C GLY A 168 -25.92 -36.03 -6.85
N GLN A 169 -25.35 -36.04 -8.05
CA GLN A 169 -24.29 -35.11 -8.45
C GLN A 169 -24.77 -33.66 -8.46
N LEU A 170 -25.99 -33.40 -8.94
CA LEU A 170 -26.58 -32.06 -8.97
C LEU A 170 -26.82 -31.53 -7.55
N PHE A 171 -27.29 -32.37 -6.62
CA PHE A 171 -27.50 -31.97 -5.23
C PHE A 171 -26.18 -31.57 -4.55
N GLN A 172 -25.12 -32.35 -4.75
CA GLN A 172 -23.78 -32.02 -4.24
C GLN A 172 -23.26 -30.69 -4.82
N LEU A 173 -23.50 -30.44 -6.11
CA LEU A 173 -23.14 -29.17 -6.74
C LEU A 173 -23.90 -28.00 -6.12
N MET A 174 -25.21 -28.12 -5.92
CA MET A 174 -26.02 -27.06 -5.29
C MET A 174 -25.53 -26.73 -3.87
N GLN A 175 -25.28 -27.75 -3.04
CA GLN A 175 -24.75 -27.56 -1.68
C GLN A 175 -23.39 -26.84 -1.68
N ARG A 176 -22.54 -27.12 -2.67
CA ARG A 176 -21.25 -26.44 -2.83
C ARG A 176 -21.41 -24.99 -3.26
N LEU A 177 -22.41 -24.67 -4.10
CA LEU A 177 -22.68 -23.30 -4.51
C LEU A 177 -23.29 -22.48 -3.37
N GLU A 178 -24.22 -23.06 -2.60
CA GLU A 178 -24.86 -22.41 -1.46
C GLU A 178 -23.90 -22.08 -0.32
N SER A 179 -22.78 -22.80 -0.18
CA SER A 179 -21.72 -22.49 0.80
C SER A 179 -20.76 -21.39 0.35
N THR A 180 -20.98 -20.78 -0.82
CA THR A 180 -20.11 -19.74 -1.40
C THR A 180 -20.90 -18.47 -1.73
N THR A 181 -20.19 -17.38 -2.04
CA THR A 181 -20.79 -16.14 -2.56
C THR A 181 -20.90 -16.23 -4.09
N PRO A 182 -22.10 -16.34 -4.68
CA PRO A 182 -22.24 -16.53 -6.12
C PRO A 182 -22.08 -15.23 -6.91
N HIS A 183 -21.39 -15.32 -8.05
CA HIS A 183 -21.33 -14.25 -9.06
C HIS A 183 -21.90 -14.80 -10.37
N PHE A 184 -22.80 -14.04 -11.02
CA PHE A 184 -23.53 -14.50 -12.20
C PHE A 184 -23.05 -13.80 -13.47
N ILE A 185 -22.67 -14.58 -14.49
CA ILE A 185 -22.40 -14.10 -15.85
C ILE A 185 -23.47 -14.69 -16.77
N ARG A 186 -24.18 -13.83 -17.50
CA ARG A 186 -25.25 -14.22 -18.44
C ARG A 186 -24.77 -14.08 -19.88
N CYS A 187 -24.54 -15.21 -20.54
CA CYS A 187 -24.16 -15.23 -21.95
C CYS A 187 -25.39 -15.07 -22.84
N ILE A 188 -25.33 -14.19 -23.83
CA ILE A 188 -26.42 -13.92 -24.79
C ILE A 188 -25.92 -14.20 -26.20
N LYS A 189 -26.64 -15.05 -26.94
CA LYS A 189 -26.39 -15.33 -28.36
C LYS A 189 -27.04 -14.23 -29.22
N PRO A 190 -26.28 -13.40 -29.95
CA PRO A 190 -26.84 -12.27 -30.68
C PRO A 190 -27.61 -12.69 -31.94
N ASN A 191 -27.22 -13.80 -32.59
CA ASN A 191 -27.89 -14.34 -33.76
C ASN A 191 -27.60 -15.85 -33.91
N ASN A 192 -28.44 -16.57 -34.65
CA ASN A 192 -28.28 -18.00 -34.89
C ASN A 192 -27.24 -18.36 -35.96
N LEU A 193 -26.90 -17.40 -36.83
CA LEU A 193 -25.96 -17.56 -37.93
C LEU A 193 -24.50 -17.52 -37.50
N GLN A 194 -24.22 -17.18 -36.23
CA GLN A 194 -22.88 -17.02 -35.67
C GLN A 194 -22.05 -15.93 -36.36
N LEU A 195 -22.71 -14.90 -36.90
CA LEU A 195 -22.06 -13.80 -37.60
C LEU A 195 -21.81 -12.60 -36.66
N PRO A 196 -20.68 -11.89 -36.80
CA PRO A 196 -20.44 -10.67 -36.03
C PRO A 196 -21.40 -9.54 -36.45
N ALA A 197 -21.65 -8.59 -35.54
CA ALA A 197 -22.46 -7.38 -35.77
C ALA A 197 -23.93 -7.60 -36.21
N ILE A 198 -24.43 -8.84 -36.25
CA ILE A 198 -25.85 -9.13 -36.49
C ILE A 198 -26.58 -9.33 -35.17
N TYR A 199 -27.68 -8.60 -34.97
CA TYR A 199 -28.51 -8.66 -33.78
C TYR A 199 -29.94 -9.10 -34.13
N GLY A 200 -30.33 -10.29 -33.65
CA GLY A 200 -31.69 -10.80 -33.75
C GLY A 200 -32.51 -10.41 -32.52
N GLN A 201 -33.33 -9.37 -32.64
CA GLN A 201 -34.10 -8.82 -31.52
C GLN A 201 -34.98 -9.85 -30.82
N GLU A 202 -35.79 -10.62 -31.55
CA GLU A 202 -36.67 -11.64 -30.96
C GLU A 202 -35.90 -12.73 -30.22
N LEU A 203 -34.80 -13.20 -30.83
CA LEU A 203 -33.94 -14.22 -30.23
C LEU A 203 -33.29 -13.73 -28.93
N VAL A 204 -32.80 -12.50 -28.91
CA VAL A 204 -32.18 -11.91 -27.72
C VAL A 204 -33.22 -11.61 -26.65
N LEU A 205 -34.39 -11.06 -27.03
CA LEU A 205 -35.48 -10.81 -26.10
C LEU A 205 -35.99 -12.08 -25.44
N GLN A 206 -36.14 -13.16 -26.22
CA GLN A 206 -36.51 -14.47 -25.69
C GLN A 206 -35.46 -14.98 -24.68
N GLN A 207 -34.16 -14.87 -24.98
CA GLN A 207 -33.10 -15.23 -24.04
C GLN A 207 -33.16 -14.39 -22.76
N LEU A 208 -33.38 -13.08 -22.85
CA LEU A 208 -33.48 -12.22 -21.66
C LEU A 208 -34.65 -12.60 -20.74
N LYS A 209 -35.78 -12.99 -21.34
CA LYS A 209 -36.94 -13.56 -20.61
C LYS A 209 -36.55 -14.91 -19.96
N CYS A 210 -36.04 -15.85 -20.75
CA CYS A 210 -35.67 -17.20 -20.31
C CYS A 210 -34.52 -17.25 -19.29
N CYS A 211 -33.64 -16.25 -19.29
CA CYS A 211 -32.55 -16.10 -18.33
C CYS A 211 -32.96 -15.35 -17.05
N GLY A 212 -34.18 -14.81 -16.99
CA GLY A 212 -34.69 -14.03 -15.86
C GLY A 212 -34.00 -12.69 -15.65
N VAL A 213 -33.33 -12.17 -16.69
CA VAL A 213 -32.63 -10.88 -16.60
C VAL A 213 -33.62 -9.74 -16.36
N LEU A 214 -34.76 -9.75 -17.06
CA LEU A 214 -35.80 -8.74 -16.90
C LEU A 214 -36.37 -8.72 -15.47
N GLU A 215 -36.52 -9.90 -14.87
CA GLU A 215 -37.07 -10.06 -13.54
C GLU A 215 -36.09 -9.58 -12.46
N VAL A 216 -34.81 -9.92 -12.60
CA VAL A 216 -33.74 -9.39 -11.73
C VAL A 216 -33.65 -7.87 -11.82
N VAL A 217 -33.75 -7.30 -13.03
CA VAL A 217 -33.77 -5.83 -13.21
C VAL A 217 -35.00 -5.22 -12.55
N ARG A 218 -36.18 -5.85 -12.69
CA ARG A 218 -37.43 -5.39 -12.06
C ARG A 218 -37.31 -5.36 -10.54
N ILE A 219 -36.84 -6.44 -9.92
CA ILE A 219 -36.61 -6.56 -8.47
C ILE A 219 -35.56 -5.54 -7.99
N SER A 220 -34.48 -5.37 -8.76
CA SER A 220 -33.43 -4.40 -8.44
C SER A 220 -33.92 -2.96 -8.49
N ARG A 221 -34.87 -2.65 -9.40
CA ARG A 221 -35.46 -1.31 -9.52
C ARG A 221 -36.55 -1.04 -8.48
N SER A 222 -37.33 -2.05 -8.11
CA SER A 222 -38.37 -1.90 -7.08
C SER A 222 -37.78 -1.78 -5.68
N GLY A 223 -36.62 -2.40 -5.44
CA GLY A 223 -35.88 -2.27 -4.19
C GLY A 223 -34.86 -1.13 -4.14
N TYR A 224 -33.89 -1.30 -3.23
CA TYR A 224 -32.81 -0.35 -2.98
C TYR A 224 -31.46 -1.00 -3.31
N PRO A 225 -30.99 -0.88 -4.57
CA PRO A 225 -29.80 -1.58 -5.04
C PRO A 225 -28.51 -0.98 -4.48
N THR A 226 -28.52 0.31 -4.10
CA THR A 226 -27.36 0.96 -3.48
C THR A 226 -27.55 1.00 -1.97
N ARG A 227 -26.62 0.37 -1.25
CA ARG A 227 -26.67 0.21 0.21
C ARG A 227 -25.34 0.65 0.81
N MET A 228 -25.38 1.42 1.89
CA MET A 228 -24.15 1.88 2.53
C MET A 228 -24.38 2.12 4.02
N THR A 229 -23.44 1.67 4.87
CA THR A 229 -23.52 1.96 6.31
C THR A 229 -23.48 3.46 6.56
N HIS A 230 -24.14 3.92 7.63
CA HIS A 230 -24.13 5.32 8.05
C HIS A 230 -22.70 5.85 8.17
N GLN A 231 -21.79 5.06 8.75
CA GLN A 231 -20.37 5.41 8.89
C GLN A 231 -19.66 5.60 7.54
N LYS A 232 -19.89 4.70 6.57
CA LYS A 232 -19.23 4.79 5.27
C LYS A 232 -19.80 5.95 4.45
N PHE A 233 -21.09 6.23 4.59
CA PHE A 233 -21.76 7.36 3.94
C PHE A 233 -21.27 8.70 4.50
N ALA A 234 -21.30 8.87 5.82
CA ALA A 234 -20.80 10.04 6.51
C ALA A 234 -19.31 10.31 6.20
N ARG A 235 -18.44 9.29 6.21
CA ARG A 235 -17.03 9.47 5.84
C ARG A 235 -16.84 9.88 4.38
N ARG A 236 -17.66 9.35 3.48
CA ARG A 236 -17.51 9.59 2.03
C ARG A 236 -18.01 10.96 1.60
N TYR A 237 -19.10 11.44 2.20
CA TYR A 237 -19.79 12.65 1.76
C TYR A 237 -19.91 13.73 2.85
N GLY A 238 -19.50 13.46 4.09
CA GLY A 238 -19.63 14.39 5.22
C GLY A 238 -18.90 15.71 5.01
N PHE A 239 -17.80 15.72 4.25
CA PHE A 239 -17.08 16.95 3.89
C PHE A 239 -17.86 17.86 2.92
N LEU A 240 -18.99 17.40 2.38
CA LEU A 240 -19.90 18.23 1.58
C LEU A 240 -20.84 19.08 2.44
N LEU A 241 -20.96 18.77 3.73
CA LEU A 241 -21.67 19.61 4.70
C LEU A 241 -20.77 20.80 5.11
N LEU A 242 -21.39 21.93 5.47
CA LEU A 242 -20.68 23.00 6.15
C LEU A 242 -20.24 22.54 7.56
N GLU A 243 -19.09 23.03 8.04
CA GLU A 243 -18.28 22.50 9.15
C GLU A 243 -19.01 22.27 10.49
N ASP A 244 -20.23 22.79 10.69
CA ASP A 244 -20.97 22.69 11.96
C ASP A 244 -21.69 21.34 12.20
N VAL A 245 -21.85 20.49 11.17
CA VAL A 245 -22.61 19.23 11.30
C VAL A 245 -21.71 17.98 11.33
N ALA A 246 -20.44 18.09 10.92
CA ALA A 246 -19.52 16.96 10.79
C ALA A 246 -19.06 16.36 12.14
N SER A 247 -19.34 17.03 13.27
CA SER A 247 -19.05 16.56 14.63
C SER A 247 -20.15 15.67 15.23
N GLN A 248 -21.25 15.47 14.51
CA GLN A 248 -22.36 14.64 14.97
C GLN A 248 -22.15 13.16 14.63
N ASP A 249 -22.99 12.30 15.21
CA ASP A 249 -22.97 10.87 14.95
C ASP A 249 -23.19 10.56 13.45
N PRO A 250 -22.68 9.43 12.94
CA PRO A 250 -22.74 9.12 11.51
C PRO A 250 -24.15 9.05 10.91
N LEU A 251 -25.17 8.75 11.72
CA LEU A 251 -26.57 8.72 11.26
C LEU A 251 -27.06 10.15 11.05
N SER A 252 -26.86 11.04 12.02
CA SER A 252 -27.22 12.46 11.89
C SER A 252 -26.52 13.14 10.72
N VAL A 253 -25.23 12.89 10.53
CA VAL A 253 -24.46 13.38 9.36
C VAL A 253 -25.07 12.85 8.06
N SER A 254 -25.42 11.57 8.02
CA SER A 254 -26.03 10.95 6.84
C SER A 254 -27.38 11.58 6.51
N VAL A 255 -28.24 11.80 7.51
CA VAL A 255 -29.55 12.46 7.34
C VAL A 255 -29.39 13.91 6.89
N ALA A 256 -28.45 14.65 7.46
CA ALA A 256 -28.18 16.04 7.06
C ALA A 256 -27.77 16.15 5.59
N ILE A 257 -26.92 15.22 5.10
CA ILE A 257 -26.53 15.16 3.67
C ILE A 257 -27.76 14.90 2.79
N LEU A 258 -28.63 13.96 3.18
CA LEU A 258 -29.84 13.64 2.41
C LEU A 258 -30.74 14.87 2.25
N HIS A 259 -30.92 15.65 3.32
CA HIS A 259 -31.68 16.90 3.29
C HIS A 259 -31.00 18.00 2.47
N GLN A 260 -29.70 18.25 2.67
CA GLN A 260 -28.98 19.30 1.95
C GLN A 260 -28.99 19.09 0.42
N PHE A 261 -28.95 17.83 -0.01
CA PHE A 261 -28.98 17.47 -1.43
C PHE A 261 -30.40 17.23 -1.98
N ASN A 262 -31.45 17.52 -1.20
CA ASN A 262 -32.86 17.39 -1.57
C ASN A 262 -33.20 16.03 -2.19
N ILE A 263 -32.65 14.94 -1.63
CA ILE A 263 -33.05 13.59 -2.05
C ILE A 263 -34.45 13.34 -1.50
N LEU A 264 -35.40 13.05 -2.38
CA LEU A 264 -36.80 12.82 -1.98
C LEU A 264 -36.91 11.61 -1.03
N PRO A 265 -37.71 11.68 0.05
CA PRO A 265 -37.91 10.58 1.00
C PRO A 265 -38.35 9.26 0.38
N GLU A 266 -39.00 9.27 -0.79
CA GLU A 266 -39.41 8.07 -1.52
C GLU A 266 -38.25 7.33 -2.20
N MET A 267 -37.12 8.03 -2.38
CA MET A 267 -35.96 7.57 -3.13
C MET A 267 -34.86 6.98 -2.23
N TYR A 268 -35.04 7.06 -0.91
CA TYR A 268 -34.17 6.41 0.06
C TYR A 268 -34.96 5.82 1.24
N GLN A 269 -34.33 4.92 1.98
CA GLN A 269 -34.79 4.43 3.28
C GLN A 269 -33.62 4.45 4.26
N VAL A 270 -33.92 4.79 5.51
CA VAL A 270 -32.96 4.82 6.61
C VAL A 270 -33.20 3.58 7.45
N GLY A 271 -32.32 2.59 7.32
CA GLY A 271 -32.32 1.43 8.20
C GLY A 271 -31.51 1.69 9.47
N TYR A 272 -31.53 0.73 10.39
CA TYR A 272 -30.80 0.82 11.66
C TYR A 272 -29.30 1.03 11.47
N THR A 273 -28.68 0.33 10.52
CA THR A 273 -27.22 0.38 10.31
C THR A 273 -26.82 0.99 8.97
N LYS A 274 -27.73 1.03 7.99
CA LYS A 274 -27.44 1.41 6.61
C LYS A 274 -28.47 2.37 6.04
N LEU A 275 -28.02 3.13 5.05
CA LEU A 275 -28.86 3.84 4.08
C LEU A 275 -29.07 3.00 2.84
N PHE A 276 -30.29 3.07 2.32
CA PHE A 276 -30.76 2.31 1.17
C PHE A 276 -31.29 3.28 0.13
N PHE A 277 -30.74 3.25 -1.08
CA PHE A 277 -31.07 4.19 -2.14
C PHE A 277 -31.64 3.48 -3.36
N ARG A 278 -32.64 4.11 -3.98
CA ARG A 278 -33.09 3.73 -5.32
C ARG A 278 -32.01 4.06 -6.36
N THR A 279 -32.12 3.43 -7.53
CA THR A 279 -31.16 3.62 -8.62
C THR A 279 -30.98 5.09 -8.99
N GLY A 280 -29.73 5.51 -9.19
CA GLY A 280 -29.38 6.84 -9.72
C GLY A 280 -29.25 7.95 -8.67
N GLN A 281 -29.69 7.77 -7.42
CA GLN A 281 -29.69 8.84 -6.42
C GLN A 281 -28.28 9.25 -5.96
N ILE A 282 -27.37 8.27 -5.84
CA ILE A 282 -25.99 8.51 -5.42
C ILE A 282 -25.17 9.29 -6.47
N GLY A 283 -25.62 9.30 -7.73
CA GLY A 283 -24.87 9.90 -8.84
C GLY A 283 -24.66 11.40 -8.66
N ASN A 284 -25.68 12.12 -8.16
CA ASN A 284 -25.59 13.56 -7.91
C ASN A 284 -24.61 13.89 -6.77
N LEU A 285 -24.63 13.09 -5.70
CA LEU A 285 -23.67 13.20 -4.60
C LEU A 285 -22.24 12.95 -5.08
N GLU A 286 -22.03 11.91 -5.89
CA GLU A 286 -20.71 11.57 -6.39
C GLU A 286 -20.17 12.61 -7.39
N ASN A 287 -21.04 13.17 -8.24
CA ASN A 287 -20.68 14.28 -9.13
C ASN A 287 -20.25 15.52 -8.35
N THR A 288 -20.99 15.87 -7.29
CA THR A 288 -20.65 17.01 -6.44
C THR A 288 -19.36 16.77 -5.68
N ARG A 289 -19.18 15.57 -5.12
CA ARG A 289 -17.94 15.11 -4.50
C ARG A 289 -16.75 15.30 -5.43
N ASN A 290 -16.84 14.83 -6.67
CA ASN A 290 -15.77 14.95 -7.66
C ASN A 290 -15.45 16.42 -7.98
N ARG A 291 -16.48 17.28 -8.12
CA ARG A 291 -16.30 18.73 -8.29
C ARG A 291 -15.59 19.39 -7.11
N THR A 292 -15.96 19.05 -5.89
CA THR A 292 -15.31 19.59 -4.68
C THR A 292 -13.86 19.09 -4.58
N LEU A 293 -13.61 17.81 -4.90
CA LEU A 293 -12.26 17.25 -4.94
C LEU A 293 -11.38 17.86 -6.03
N HIS A 294 -11.95 18.42 -7.11
CA HIS A 294 -11.17 19.22 -8.05
C HIS A 294 -10.53 20.47 -7.40
N GLY A 295 -11.00 20.91 -6.22
CA GLY A 295 -10.30 21.90 -5.39
C GLY A 295 -8.86 21.50 -5.03
N VAL A 296 -8.54 20.19 -5.01
CA VAL A 296 -7.17 19.68 -4.85
C VAL A 296 -6.23 20.21 -5.93
N LEU A 297 -6.72 20.48 -7.15
CA LEU A 297 -5.92 21.09 -8.22
C LEU A 297 -5.38 22.46 -7.81
N ARG A 298 -6.14 23.22 -7.01
CA ARG A 298 -5.67 24.51 -6.48
C ARG A 298 -4.49 24.32 -5.54
N VAL A 299 -4.58 23.36 -4.61
CA VAL A 299 -3.48 23.01 -3.69
C VAL A 299 -2.24 22.57 -4.47
N GLN A 300 -2.42 21.69 -5.46
CA GLN A 300 -1.34 21.25 -6.35
C GLN A 300 -0.70 22.43 -7.10
N SER A 301 -1.49 23.37 -7.62
CA SER A 301 -0.98 24.56 -8.31
C SER A 301 -0.14 25.46 -7.39
N CYS A 302 -0.59 25.66 -6.14
CA CYS A 302 0.13 26.43 -5.14
C CYS A 302 1.45 25.75 -4.77
N PHE A 303 1.44 24.43 -4.57
CA PHE A 303 2.63 23.65 -4.25
C PHE A 303 3.66 23.66 -5.39
N ARG A 304 3.23 23.41 -6.63
CA ARG A 304 4.10 23.50 -7.82
C ARG A 304 4.70 24.91 -7.97
N GLY A 305 3.90 25.94 -7.75
CA GLY A 305 4.36 27.33 -7.75
C GLY A 305 5.38 27.63 -6.64
N TYR A 306 5.15 27.12 -5.43
CA TYR A 306 6.11 27.23 -4.33
C TYR A 306 7.43 26.55 -4.65
N GLN A 307 7.39 25.31 -5.16
CA GLN A 307 8.58 24.55 -5.53
C GLN A 307 9.38 25.26 -6.63
N ALA A 308 8.71 25.78 -7.66
CA ALA A 308 9.35 26.53 -8.74
C ALA A 308 10.05 27.81 -8.22
N ARG A 309 9.38 28.59 -7.37
CA ARG A 309 9.97 29.80 -6.75
C ARG A 309 11.16 29.48 -5.87
N ARG A 310 11.08 28.40 -5.08
CA ARG A 310 12.18 27.94 -4.23
C ARG A 310 13.41 27.59 -5.07
N HIS A 311 13.26 26.77 -6.11
CA HIS A 311 14.36 26.40 -6.99
C HIS A 311 14.94 27.60 -7.76
N ALA A 312 14.09 28.56 -8.20
CA ALA A 312 14.56 29.78 -8.85
C ALA A 312 15.40 30.65 -7.89
N SER A 313 14.96 30.78 -6.64
CA SER A 313 15.71 31.50 -5.59
C SER A 313 17.04 30.82 -5.26
N GLU A 314 17.06 29.48 -5.10
CA GLU A 314 18.27 28.70 -4.86
C GLU A 314 19.30 28.85 -6.00
N ARG A 315 18.86 28.77 -7.27
CA ARG A 315 19.73 28.99 -8.43
C ARG A 315 20.24 30.43 -8.49
N SER A 316 19.37 31.41 -8.28
CA SER A 316 19.75 32.83 -8.31
C SER A 316 20.77 33.15 -7.24
N ARG A 317 20.59 32.61 -6.03
CA ARG A 317 21.57 32.76 -4.94
C ARG A 317 22.92 32.13 -5.29
N GLY A 318 22.92 30.94 -5.90
CA GLY A 318 24.14 30.29 -6.38
C GLY A 318 24.87 31.11 -7.45
N VAL A 319 24.14 31.65 -8.43
CA VAL A 319 24.70 32.50 -9.49
C VAL A 319 25.26 33.80 -8.91
N LEU A 320 24.52 34.47 -8.01
CA LEU A 320 24.96 35.72 -7.38
C LEU A 320 26.22 35.50 -6.53
N ALA A 321 26.32 34.38 -5.81
CA ALA A 321 27.51 34.03 -5.04
C ALA A 321 28.74 33.77 -5.93
N LEU A 322 28.55 33.07 -7.06
CA LEU A 322 29.63 32.88 -8.02
C LEU A 322 30.07 34.20 -8.66
N GLN A 323 29.12 35.03 -9.07
CA GLN A 323 29.39 36.34 -9.64
C GLN A 323 30.12 37.26 -8.66
N SER A 324 29.75 37.26 -7.38
CA SER A 324 30.43 38.07 -6.36
C SER A 324 31.87 37.61 -6.14
N PHE A 325 32.12 36.29 -6.11
CA PHE A 325 33.46 35.73 -5.99
C PHE A 325 34.35 36.12 -7.18
N ILE A 326 33.86 35.98 -8.41
CA ILE A 326 34.60 36.34 -9.63
C ILE A 326 34.91 37.84 -9.65
N ARG A 327 33.93 38.70 -9.33
CA ARG A 327 34.15 40.16 -9.26
C ARG A 327 35.20 40.53 -8.21
N ALA A 328 35.15 39.90 -7.04
CA ALA A 328 36.13 40.12 -5.98
C ALA A 328 37.54 39.67 -6.41
N GLU A 329 37.68 38.52 -7.06
CA GLU A 329 38.97 38.02 -7.52
C GLU A 329 39.58 38.91 -8.62
N ASN A 330 38.77 39.34 -9.59
CA ASN A 330 39.21 40.29 -10.61
C ASN A 330 39.70 41.61 -10.00
N ALA A 331 39.01 42.12 -8.97
CA ALA A 331 39.41 43.32 -8.25
C ALA A 331 40.73 43.11 -7.50
N ARG A 332 40.89 41.99 -6.78
CA ARG A 332 42.15 41.61 -6.09
C ARG A 332 43.31 41.50 -7.07
N GLN A 333 43.11 40.84 -8.20
CA GLN A 333 44.13 40.67 -9.23
C GLN A 333 44.54 42.01 -9.83
N SER A 334 43.57 42.87 -10.18
CA SER A 334 43.82 44.22 -10.71
C SER A 334 44.59 45.08 -9.71
N TYR A 335 44.19 45.08 -8.44
CA TYR A 335 44.87 45.81 -7.38
C TYR A 335 46.29 45.29 -7.14
N SER A 336 46.50 43.98 -7.13
CA SER A 336 47.84 43.39 -6.96
C SER A 336 48.79 43.77 -8.09
N SER A 337 48.31 43.80 -9.34
CA SER A 337 49.07 44.23 -10.51
C SER A 337 49.43 45.72 -10.41
N LEU A 338 48.47 46.56 -10.04
CA LEU A 338 48.69 48.00 -9.82
C LEU A 338 49.72 48.25 -8.70
N LEU A 339 49.62 47.53 -7.58
CA LEU A 339 50.54 47.65 -6.45
C LEU A 339 51.96 47.21 -6.83
N ARG A 340 52.10 46.12 -7.61
CA ARG A 340 53.40 45.67 -8.15
C ARG A 340 54.02 46.74 -9.04
N LYS A 341 53.23 47.34 -9.95
CA LYS A 341 53.69 48.44 -10.82
C LYS A 341 54.11 49.67 -10.02
N HIS A 342 53.33 50.09 -9.03
CA HIS A 342 53.68 51.22 -8.16
C HIS A 342 54.95 50.96 -7.35
N ARG A 343 55.09 49.78 -6.75
CA ARG A 343 56.31 49.41 -5.99
C ARG A 343 57.54 49.45 -6.89
N ALA A 344 57.47 48.89 -8.09
CA ALA A 344 58.55 48.94 -9.06
C ALA A 344 58.89 50.39 -9.47
N ALA A 345 57.88 51.21 -9.77
CA ALA A 345 58.06 52.61 -10.11
C ALA A 345 58.73 53.40 -8.97
N THR A 346 58.26 53.25 -7.74
CA THR A 346 58.83 53.91 -6.55
C THR A 346 60.28 53.48 -6.30
N LEU A 347 60.60 52.19 -6.47
CA LEU A 347 61.97 51.68 -6.33
C LEU A 347 62.92 52.30 -7.36
N VAL A 348 62.49 52.34 -8.64
CA VAL A 348 63.27 52.96 -9.73
C VAL A 348 63.45 54.45 -9.48
N GLN A 349 62.38 55.17 -9.14
CA GLN A 349 62.43 56.60 -8.85
C GLN A 349 63.34 56.92 -7.66
N LYS A 350 63.26 56.14 -6.56
CA LYS A 350 64.13 56.27 -5.38
C LYS A 350 65.60 56.11 -5.77
N ASN A 351 65.93 55.05 -6.51
CA ASN A 351 67.31 54.77 -6.92
C ASN A 351 67.85 55.85 -7.86
N LEU A 352 67.04 56.33 -8.81
CA LEU A 352 67.43 57.39 -9.74
C LEU A 352 67.66 58.73 -9.03
N ARG A 353 66.77 59.13 -8.11
CA ARG A 353 66.93 60.35 -7.31
C ARG A 353 68.19 60.27 -6.45
N GLY A 354 68.41 59.14 -5.77
CA GLY A 354 69.63 58.90 -4.98
C GLY A 354 70.91 58.95 -5.82
N TRP A 355 70.91 58.32 -7.00
CA TRP A 355 72.05 58.36 -7.92
C TRP A 355 72.37 59.77 -8.42
N ARG A 356 71.36 60.57 -8.80
CA ARG A 356 71.55 61.97 -9.23
C ARG A 356 72.14 62.82 -8.11
N ALA A 357 71.58 62.75 -6.91
CA ALA A 357 72.07 63.51 -5.75
C ALA A 357 73.52 63.13 -5.40
N ARG A 358 73.83 61.83 -5.37
CA ARG A 358 75.19 61.34 -5.10
C ARG A 358 76.18 61.80 -6.17
N ARG A 359 75.81 61.76 -7.45
CA ARG A 359 76.66 62.22 -8.56
C ARG A 359 76.93 63.73 -8.48
N TYR A 360 75.93 64.52 -8.14
CA TYR A 360 76.07 65.97 -7.94
C TYR A 360 77.00 66.29 -6.75
N PHE A 361 76.80 65.64 -5.60
CA PHE A 361 77.65 65.82 -4.43
C PHE A 361 79.11 65.43 -4.72
N ILE A 362 79.35 64.31 -5.40
CA ILE A 362 80.72 63.89 -5.79
C ILE A 362 81.36 64.94 -6.71
N LYS A 363 80.60 65.55 -7.64
CA LYS A 363 81.11 66.61 -8.52
C LYS A 363 81.54 67.85 -7.73
N ILE A 364 80.69 68.32 -6.80
CA ILE A 364 81.02 69.44 -5.91
C ILE A 364 82.24 69.09 -5.06
N ARG A 365 82.24 67.93 -4.39
CA ARG A 365 83.37 67.51 -3.54
C ARG A 365 84.68 67.49 -4.30
N LYS A 366 84.70 66.95 -5.52
CA LYS A 366 85.89 66.95 -6.39
C LYS A 366 86.35 68.38 -6.71
N ALA A 367 85.43 69.27 -7.07
CA ALA A 367 85.76 70.68 -7.34
C ALA A 367 86.30 71.39 -6.08
N SER A 368 85.67 71.19 -4.92
CA SER A 368 86.12 71.75 -3.64
C SER A 368 87.51 71.27 -3.27
N VAL A 369 87.83 69.98 -3.46
CA VAL A 369 89.18 69.44 -3.21
C VAL A 369 90.22 70.09 -4.14
N VAL A 370 89.88 70.30 -5.42
CA VAL A 370 90.76 71.01 -6.37
C VAL A 370 90.99 72.46 -5.92
N ILE A 371 89.93 73.20 -5.57
CA ILE A 371 90.04 74.59 -5.09
C ILE A 371 90.86 74.64 -3.79
N GLN A 372 90.57 73.78 -2.83
CA GLN A 372 91.32 73.70 -1.56
C GLN A 372 92.79 73.38 -1.80
N SER A 373 93.11 72.48 -2.74
CA SER A 373 94.50 72.19 -3.11
C SER A 373 95.20 73.41 -3.72
N GLY A 374 94.50 74.20 -4.54
CA GLY A 374 95.00 75.46 -5.10
C GLY A 374 95.21 76.55 -4.05
N ILE A 375 94.25 76.71 -3.12
CA ILE A 375 94.35 77.66 -1.99
C ILE A 375 95.49 77.27 -1.05
N ARG A 376 95.61 76.01 -0.66
CA ARG A 376 96.73 75.53 0.17
C ARG A 376 98.07 75.77 -0.53
N GLY A 377 98.17 75.47 -1.82
CA GLY A 377 99.36 75.79 -2.62
C GLY A 377 99.63 77.30 -2.73
N CYS A 378 98.59 78.14 -2.81
CA CYS A 378 98.72 79.60 -2.83
C CYS A 378 99.16 80.14 -1.45
N LEU A 379 98.55 79.68 -0.35
CA LEU A 379 98.91 80.04 1.02
C LEU A 379 100.36 79.67 1.32
N VAL A 380 100.82 78.47 0.97
CA VAL A 380 102.24 78.09 1.14
C VAL A 380 103.17 79.02 0.34
N ARG A 381 102.79 79.41 -0.88
CA ARG A 381 103.56 80.38 -1.70
C ARG A 381 103.50 81.82 -1.18
N ARG A 382 102.43 82.20 -0.47
CA ARG A 382 102.23 83.54 0.11
C ARG A 382 102.89 83.67 1.49
N CYS A 383 102.88 82.60 2.29
CA CYS A 383 103.56 82.50 3.58
C CYS A 383 105.10 82.30 3.46
N ALA A 384 105.65 82.28 2.24
CA ALA A 384 107.08 82.44 1.99
C ALA A 384 107.56 83.91 2.12
N GLY A 385 106.66 84.85 2.44
CA GLY A 385 106.99 86.21 2.87
C GLY A 385 106.05 86.66 3.98
N ASN A 386 106.61 87.04 5.13
CA ASN A 386 105.98 87.42 6.39
C ASN A 386 105.50 86.28 7.32
N VAL A 387 106.45 85.87 8.14
CA VAL A 387 106.34 85.14 9.39
C VAL A 387 105.75 86.08 10.45
N ASP A 388 104.41 86.14 10.56
CA ASP A 388 103.73 86.70 11.75
C ASP A 388 102.24 86.31 11.87
N LEU A 389 101.67 85.64 10.86
CA LEU A 389 100.29 85.13 10.89
C LEU A 389 100.18 83.66 11.36
N LEU A 390 101.12 83.18 12.17
CA LEU A 390 101.15 81.80 12.68
C LEU A 390 100.67 81.68 14.14
N ASN A 391 100.52 82.82 14.85
CA ASN A 391 100.16 82.83 16.28
C ASN A 391 98.69 83.24 16.55
N VAL A 392 97.98 83.80 15.56
CA VAL A 392 96.55 84.21 15.73
C VAL A 392 95.56 83.08 15.34
N LEU A 393 96.01 82.07 14.61
CA LEU A 393 95.17 80.93 14.20
C LEU A 393 95.13 79.79 15.22
N ARG A 394 95.97 79.82 16.26
CA ARG A 394 96.09 78.77 17.27
C ARG A 394 95.01 78.84 18.37
N GLU A 395 94.26 79.94 18.48
CA GLU A 395 93.22 80.12 19.52
C GLU A 395 91.76 79.98 19.01
N PHE A 396 91.52 79.84 17.71
CA PHE A 396 90.16 79.58 17.18
C PHE A 396 89.90 78.10 16.82
N GLU A 397 90.95 77.25 16.83
CA GLU A 397 90.82 75.81 16.59
C GLU A 397 90.27 75.02 17.80
N SER A 398 90.07 75.66 18.97
CA SER A 398 89.52 75.01 20.18
C SER A 398 88.01 75.19 20.40
N LYS A 399 87.24 75.63 19.39
CA LYS A 399 85.77 75.81 19.51
C LYS A 399 84.98 75.18 18.37
N LYS A 400 85.42 74.03 17.87
CA LYS A 400 84.72 73.29 16.79
C LYS A 400 84.78 71.76 16.95
N GLU A 401 84.59 71.27 18.17
CA GLU A 401 84.12 69.91 18.44
C GLU A 401 82.80 70.00 19.22
N ALA A 402 81.72 70.38 18.54
CA ALA A 402 80.32 70.15 18.94
C ALA A 402 79.37 70.78 17.92
N ASP A 403 79.46 70.37 16.66
CA ASP A 403 78.36 70.60 15.70
C ASP A 403 78.04 69.26 15.04
N GLY A 404 77.48 68.37 15.86
CA GLY A 404 76.64 67.31 15.34
C GLY A 404 75.24 67.89 15.24
N ASP A 405 74.85 68.29 14.04
CA ASP A 405 73.49 68.67 13.65
C ASP A 405 72.46 67.76 14.36
N GLN A 406 71.91 68.25 15.47
CA GLN A 406 70.73 67.68 16.06
C GLN A 406 69.59 68.04 15.11
N ILE A 407 69.24 67.12 14.22
CA ILE A 407 68.03 67.21 13.42
C ILE A 407 66.88 67.37 14.42
N LEU A 408 66.40 68.60 14.54
CA LEU A 408 65.17 68.95 15.21
C LEU A 408 64.03 68.23 14.47
N ILE A 409 63.77 66.97 14.84
CA ILE A 409 62.52 66.32 14.50
C ILE A 409 61.47 67.13 15.22
N LYS A 410 60.79 68.03 14.50
CA LYS A 410 59.70 68.85 15.03
C LYS A 410 58.84 67.95 15.92
N ALA A 411 58.71 68.30 17.20
CA ALA A 411 57.88 67.57 18.17
C ALA A 411 56.45 67.31 17.64
N SER A 412 55.99 68.14 16.69
CA SER A 412 54.73 67.95 15.97
C SER A 412 54.66 66.66 15.14
N PHE A 413 55.74 66.18 14.52
CA PHE A 413 55.73 64.96 13.71
C PHE A 413 55.77 63.70 14.56
N LEU A 414 56.56 63.69 15.63
CA LEU A 414 56.54 62.59 16.62
C LEU A 414 55.20 62.52 17.36
N ALA A 415 54.62 63.66 17.72
CA ALA A 415 53.28 63.73 18.32
C ALA A 415 52.18 63.28 17.35
N GLU A 416 52.29 63.59 16.05
CA GLU A 416 51.36 63.12 15.02
C GLU A 416 51.48 61.60 14.79
N LEU A 417 52.71 61.06 14.83
CA LEU A 417 52.95 59.62 14.71
C LEU A 417 52.43 58.86 15.95
N GLN A 418 52.68 59.37 17.16
CA GLN A 418 52.11 58.83 18.41
C GLN A 418 50.57 58.89 18.39
N ARG A 419 49.96 59.97 17.88
CA ARG A 419 48.49 60.04 17.73
C ARG A 419 47.95 58.99 16.76
N ARG A 420 48.66 58.67 15.68
CA ARG A 420 48.24 57.62 14.72
C ARG A 420 48.40 56.22 15.31
N ILE A 421 49.47 55.98 16.07
CA ILE A 421 49.69 54.71 16.77
C ILE A 421 48.59 54.51 17.82
N LEU A 422 48.33 55.51 18.67
CA LEU A 422 47.27 55.45 19.69
C LEU A 422 45.87 55.26 19.08
N ARG A 423 45.59 55.87 17.92
CA ARG A 423 44.33 55.64 17.18
C ARG A 423 44.24 54.22 16.64
N ALA A 424 45.34 53.68 16.07
CA ALA A 424 45.37 52.31 15.60
C ALA A 424 45.21 51.31 16.75
N GLU A 425 45.88 51.53 17.88
CA GLU A 425 45.74 50.71 19.09
C GLU A 425 44.33 50.79 19.70
N ALA A 426 43.69 51.96 19.67
CA ALA A 426 42.29 52.10 20.09
C ALA A 426 41.34 51.32 19.17
N THR A 427 41.52 51.40 17.84
CA THR A 427 40.70 50.63 16.89
C THR A 427 40.91 49.13 16.99
N VAL A 428 42.11 48.67 17.33
CA VAL A 428 42.38 47.24 17.55
C VAL A 428 41.68 46.77 18.83
N ARG A 429 41.77 47.53 19.92
CA ARG A 429 41.07 47.20 21.17
C ARG A 429 39.54 47.13 20.99
N GLU A 430 38.94 48.07 20.27
CA GLU A 430 37.51 48.04 19.97
C GLU A 430 37.12 46.77 19.17
N LYS A 431 37.97 46.34 18.23
CA LYS A 431 37.75 45.11 17.46
C LYS A 431 37.94 43.84 18.29
N ASP A 432 38.86 43.85 19.24
CA ASP A 432 39.07 42.74 20.17
C ASP A 432 37.87 42.61 21.13
N GLU A 433 37.33 43.72 21.64
CA GLU A 433 36.10 43.74 22.45
C GLU A 433 34.87 43.27 21.65
N GLU A 434 34.72 43.69 20.39
CA GLU A 434 33.67 43.18 19.49
C GLU A 434 33.80 41.66 19.26
N ASN A 435 35.03 41.15 19.09
CA ASN A 435 35.29 39.71 18.92
C ASN A 435 34.97 38.92 20.18
N GLU A 436 35.31 39.43 21.37
CA GLU A 436 34.92 38.78 22.63
C GLU A 436 33.40 38.74 22.80
N MET A 437 32.69 39.82 22.48
CA MET A 437 31.21 39.82 22.51
C MET A 437 30.61 38.83 21.51
N LEU A 438 31.19 38.68 20.31
CA LEU A 438 30.73 37.69 19.33
C LEU A 438 30.98 36.25 19.80
N HIS A 439 32.14 35.97 20.42
CA HIS A 439 32.41 34.66 21.01
C HIS A 439 31.44 34.32 22.14
N GLN A 440 31.14 35.27 23.03
CA GLN A 440 30.14 35.06 24.09
C GLN A 440 28.75 34.77 23.49
N ARG A 441 28.38 35.45 22.40
CA ARG A 441 27.10 35.24 21.73
C ARG A 441 27.02 33.86 21.04
N LEU A 442 28.10 33.40 20.43
CA LEU A 442 28.21 32.04 19.89
C LEU A 442 28.05 30.99 20.99
N GLN A 443 28.73 31.16 22.12
CA GLN A 443 28.63 30.25 23.26
C GLN A 443 27.20 30.19 23.83
N GLN A 444 26.49 31.33 23.87
CA GLN A 444 25.08 31.36 24.24
C GLN A 444 24.19 30.59 23.25
N TYR A 445 24.46 30.68 21.94
CA TYR A 445 23.72 29.91 20.94
C TYR A 445 23.98 28.41 21.05
N GLU A 446 25.23 27.99 21.28
CA GLU A 446 25.59 26.59 21.50
C GLU A 446 24.91 26.00 22.74
N ASN A 447 24.88 26.74 23.86
CA ASN A 447 24.19 26.29 25.07
C ASN A 447 22.68 26.14 24.84
N ARG A 448 22.04 27.11 24.17
CA ARG A 448 20.62 27.01 23.80
C ARG A 448 20.34 25.83 22.88
N TRP A 449 21.24 25.57 21.92
CA TRP A 449 21.13 24.43 21.03
C TRP A 449 21.17 23.11 21.80
N LEU A 450 22.11 22.99 22.75
CA LEU A 450 22.22 21.80 23.61
C LEU A 450 20.97 21.58 24.47
N GLU A 451 20.38 22.66 25.01
CA GLU A 451 19.10 22.58 25.73
C GLU A 451 17.94 22.11 24.84
N TYR A 452 17.85 22.59 23.60
CA TYR A 452 16.85 22.13 22.64
C TYR A 452 17.04 20.66 22.29
N GLU A 453 18.28 20.22 22.08
CA GLU A 453 18.59 18.82 21.78
C GLU A 453 18.18 17.90 22.95
N GLN A 454 18.44 18.31 24.19
CA GLN A 454 18.01 17.58 25.39
C GLN A 454 16.48 17.52 25.50
N LYS A 455 15.78 18.62 25.24
CA LYS A 455 14.30 18.67 25.23
C LYS A 455 13.72 17.75 24.16
N MET A 456 14.30 17.73 22.96
CA MET A 456 13.87 16.84 21.88
C MET A 456 14.08 15.36 22.24
N LYS A 457 15.24 15.00 22.82
CA LYS A 457 15.49 13.63 23.30
C LYS A 457 14.51 13.22 24.39
N ALA A 458 14.22 14.09 25.36
CA ALA A 458 13.23 13.81 26.42
C ALA A 458 11.81 13.63 25.87
N MET A 459 11.42 14.44 24.88
CA MET A 459 10.12 14.34 24.21
C MET A 459 10.01 13.03 23.41
N GLU A 460 11.08 12.63 22.73
CA GLU A 460 11.14 11.37 21.99
C GLU A 460 11.05 10.15 22.94
N GLU A 461 11.74 10.17 24.08
CA GLU A 461 11.60 9.14 25.11
C GLU A 461 10.18 9.05 25.68
N MET A 462 9.53 10.19 25.89
CA MET A 462 8.14 10.25 26.36
C MET A 462 7.18 9.68 25.31
N TRP A 463 7.36 10.03 24.04
CA TRP A 463 6.58 9.49 22.93
C TRP A 463 6.77 7.98 22.79
N GLN A 464 8.00 7.48 22.93
CA GLN A 464 8.26 6.04 22.93
C GLN A 464 7.59 5.32 24.11
N LYS A 465 7.59 5.92 25.31
CA LYS A 465 6.88 5.36 26.48
C LYS A 465 5.36 5.31 26.24
N GLN A 466 4.78 6.36 25.65
CA GLN A 466 3.36 6.37 25.30
C GLN A 466 3.02 5.33 24.23
N MET A 467 3.84 5.20 23.19
CA MET A 467 3.66 4.18 22.14
C MET A 467 3.71 2.77 22.73
N ARG A 468 4.65 2.49 23.66
CA ARG A 468 4.72 1.19 24.36
C ARG A 468 3.51 0.93 25.25
N SER A 469 2.99 1.97 25.93
CA SER A 469 1.77 1.87 26.75
C SER A 469 0.51 1.59 25.90
N LEU A 470 0.39 2.28 24.77
CA LEU A 470 -0.68 2.05 23.78
C LEU A 470 -0.59 0.63 23.21
N GLN A 471 0.60 0.15 22.86
CA GLN A 471 0.77 -1.24 22.41
C GLN A 471 0.42 -2.26 23.50
N SER A 472 0.77 -1.98 24.76
CA SER A 472 0.41 -2.83 25.90
C SER A 472 -1.10 -2.89 26.11
N SER A 473 -1.79 -1.74 26.15
CA SER A 473 -3.25 -1.68 26.29
C SER A 473 -3.99 -2.33 25.11
N LEU A 474 -3.50 -2.16 23.88
CA LEU A 474 -4.04 -2.84 22.70
C LEU A 474 -3.85 -4.37 22.78
N SER A 475 -2.75 -4.84 23.37
CA SER A 475 -2.51 -6.26 23.62
C SER A 475 -3.44 -6.85 24.71
N VAL A 476 -3.75 -6.05 25.75
CA VAL A 476 -4.72 -6.41 26.80
C VAL A 476 -6.14 -6.48 26.21
N ALA A 477 -6.54 -5.46 25.44
CA ALA A 477 -7.84 -5.44 24.76
C ALA A 477 -8.00 -6.61 23.78
N LYS A 478 -6.94 -6.97 23.04
CA LYS A 478 -6.93 -8.17 22.19
C LYS A 478 -7.08 -9.47 22.97
N LYS A 479 -6.49 -9.57 24.17
CA LYS A 479 -6.67 -10.73 25.05
C LYS A 479 -8.08 -10.79 25.65
N SER A 480 -8.68 -9.65 25.97
CA SER A 480 -10.06 -9.58 26.45
C SER A 480 -11.07 -9.97 25.35
N LEU A 481 -10.84 -9.54 24.11
CA LEU A 481 -11.66 -9.94 22.96
C LEU A 481 -11.51 -11.44 22.61
N ALA A 482 -10.37 -12.06 22.93
CA ALA A 482 -10.17 -13.49 22.73
C ALA A 482 -10.80 -14.38 23.83
N LEU A 483 -11.26 -13.79 24.94
CA LEU A 483 -11.97 -14.51 26.01
C LEU A 483 -13.49 -14.50 25.82
N ASP A 484 -14.03 -13.62 24.97
CA ASP A 484 -15.48 -13.50 24.70
C ASP A 484 -15.96 -14.35 23.50
N GLU A 485 -15.04 -14.95 22.74
CA GLU A 485 -15.38 -15.96 21.72
C GLU A 485 -15.20 -17.38 22.27
N THR A 486 -16.10 -17.80 23.15
CA THR A 486 -16.38 -19.24 23.36
C THR A 486 -17.88 -19.51 23.20
N PRO A 487 -18.31 -20.52 22.41
CA PRO A 487 -19.71 -20.73 22.09
C PRO A 487 -20.44 -21.49 23.22
N ARG A 488 -21.61 -20.98 23.61
CA ARG A 488 -22.67 -21.76 24.29
C ARG A 488 -23.17 -22.88 23.38
N MET A 489 -23.19 -24.12 23.88
CA MET A 489 -24.29 -25.07 23.68
C MET A 489 -24.37 -26.05 24.87
N SER A 490 -25.62 -26.37 25.21
CA SER A 490 -26.21 -27.28 26.21
C SER A 490 -25.58 -28.68 26.26
N ASP A 491 -25.63 -29.47 27.35
CA ASP A 491 -26.84 -30.01 27.98
C ASP A 491 -26.56 -30.68 29.37
N SER A 492 -27.56 -30.65 30.27
CA SER A 492 -27.97 -31.58 31.38
C SER A 492 -26.91 -32.37 32.19
N SER A 493 -26.96 -32.65 33.51
CA SER A 493 -27.87 -32.55 34.67
C SER A 493 -26.99 -32.98 35.89
N VAL A 494 -27.09 -32.45 37.12
CA VAL A 494 -27.86 -33.00 38.28
C VAL A 494 -27.44 -32.17 39.53
N GLU A 495 -28.44 -31.78 40.34
CA GLU A 495 -28.49 -31.46 41.79
C GLU A 495 -27.17 -31.29 42.59
N GLN A 496 -27.02 -30.32 43.51
CA GLN A 496 -27.77 -30.19 44.76
C GLN A 496 -27.46 -28.85 45.49
N SER A 497 -28.24 -28.57 46.53
CA SER A 497 -28.63 -27.29 47.07
C SER A 497 -27.74 -26.58 48.12
N TRP A 498 -28.15 -25.33 48.38
CA TRP A 498 -28.20 -24.54 49.65
C TRP A 498 -27.17 -23.43 49.90
N GLU A 499 -27.67 -22.20 49.74
CA GLU A 499 -27.68 -21.06 50.68
C GLU A 499 -26.46 -20.81 51.59
N SER A 500 -25.88 -19.61 51.55
CA SER A 500 -26.31 -18.44 52.35
C SER A 500 -25.23 -17.34 52.43
N ASN A 501 -25.70 -16.09 52.34
CA ASN A 501 -25.22 -14.82 52.93
C ASN A 501 -23.77 -14.60 53.41
N GLY A 502 -23.26 -13.39 53.14
CA GLY A 502 -22.46 -12.66 54.14
C GLY A 502 -21.43 -11.65 53.61
N ASN A 503 -21.61 -10.39 53.99
CA ASN A 503 -20.81 -9.19 53.69
C ASN A 503 -19.31 -9.22 54.07
N HIS A 504 -18.61 -8.22 53.51
CA HIS A 504 -17.61 -7.30 54.11
C HIS A 504 -16.14 -7.33 53.61
N VAL A 505 -15.80 -6.23 52.92
CA VAL A 505 -14.70 -5.27 53.15
C VAL A 505 -13.46 -5.75 53.92
N GLY A 506 -12.27 -5.49 53.35
CA GLY A 506 -11.04 -5.25 54.13
C GLY A 506 -9.76 -5.57 53.37
N GLY A 507 -8.97 -4.55 53.05
CA GLY A 507 -7.66 -4.69 52.41
C GLY A 507 -6.54 -5.12 53.37
N GLY A 508 -5.36 -5.37 52.79
CA GLY A 508 -4.10 -5.38 53.52
C GLY A 508 -3.17 -6.56 53.21
N SER A 509 -2.22 -6.32 52.29
CA SER A 509 -0.83 -6.78 52.29
C SER A 509 -0.47 -8.12 52.95
N SER A 510 0.11 -9.04 52.16
CA SER A 510 1.43 -9.57 52.52
C SER A 510 2.21 -10.13 51.33
N GLN A 511 3.51 -9.82 51.33
CA GLN A 511 4.53 -10.28 50.41
C GLN A 511 4.78 -11.79 50.61
N GLN A 512 4.93 -12.53 49.51
CA GLN A 512 5.75 -13.73 49.52
C GLN A 512 6.43 -13.92 48.16
N LEU A 513 7.76 -13.94 48.23
CA LEU A 513 8.67 -14.26 47.14
C LEU A 513 8.47 -15.71 46.69
N ALA A 514 8.30 -15.93 45.39
CA ALA A 514 8.61 -17.20 44.75
C ALA A 514 9.15 -16.97 43.33
N ALA A 515 10.15 -17.76 42.98
CA ALA A 515 11.15 -17.53 41.96
C ALA A 515 10.61 -17.51 40.51
N ALA A 516 11.23 -16.65 39.69
CA ALA A 516 11.06 -16.61 38.25
C ALA A 516 11.86 -17.73 37.56
N PRO A 517 11.29 -18.47 36.59
CA PRO A 517 12.07 -19.09 35.53
C PRO A 517 12.26 -18.06 34.41
N ARG A 518 13.52 -17.71 34.18
CA ARG A 518 13.96 -16.88 33.05
C ARG A 518 14.24 -17.78 31.83
N ILE A 519 13.82 -17.28 30.67
CA ILE A 519 14.46 -17.44 29.35
C ILE A 519 14.21 -18.77 28.62
N THR A 520 13.09 -18.84 27.88
CA THR A 520 13.01 -19.54 26.57
C THR A 520 12.10 -18.80 25.55
N GLY A 521 11.31 -17.81 25.97
CA GLY A 521 10.33 -17.14 25.10
C GLY A 521 10.82 -15.92 24.30
N ARG A 522 12.07 -15.46 24.46
CA ARG A 522 12.54 -14.20 23.84
C ARG A 522 12.99 -14.37 22.37
N GLU A 523 13.54 -15.53 22.01
CA GLU A 523 14.07 -15.78 20.66
C GLU A 523 12.99 -16.23 19.65
N MET A 524 11.99 -16.99 20.10
CA MET A 524 10.82 -17.37 19.29
C MET A 524 10.01 -16.12 18.85
N ASN A 525 9.87 -15.14 19.75
CA ASN A 525 9.17 -13.88 19.49
C ASN A 525 9.91 -12.97 18.51
N ALA A 526 11.25 -12.94 18.55
CA ALA A 526 12.06 -12.21 17.57
C ALA A 526 11.91 -12.80 16.16
N SER A 527 11.83 -14.13 16.05
CA SER A 527 11.69 -14.87 14.79
C SER A 527 10.32 -14.64 14.13
N MET A 528 9.24 -14.70 14.93
CA MET A 528 7.89 -14.36 14.48
C MET A 528 7.77 -12.88 14.06
N SER A 529 8.51 -11.99 14.72
CA SER A 529 8.57 -10.56 14.36
C SER A 529 9.31 -10.29 13.03
N VAL A 530 10.32 -11.10 12.66
CA VAL A 530 10.99 -10.97 11.36
C VAL A 530 10.09 -11.46 10.23
N ILE A 531 9.40 -12.59 10.41
CA ILE A 531 8.44 -13.11 9.42
C ILE A 531 7.25 -12.15 9.25
N GLY A 532 6.73 -11.61 10.35
CA GLY A 532 5.65 -10.62 10.32
C GLY A 532 6.03 -9.36 9.54
N ARG A 533 7.25 -8.83 9.74
CA ARG A 533 7.75 -7.66 8.99
C ARG A 533 7.93 -7.94 7.50
N LEU A 534 8.39 -9.14 7.13
CA LEU A 534 8.51 -9.53 5.72
C LEU A 534 7.13 -9.67 5.04
N ALA A 535 6.12 -10.17 5.77
CA ALA A 535 4.76 -10.26 5.27
C ALA A 535 4.10 -8.88 5.09
N GLU A 536 4.26 -7.98 6.07
CA GLU A 536 3.76 -6.60 5.97
C GLU A 536 4.43 -5.83 4.81
N GLU A 537 5.73 -6.02 4.59
CA GLU A 537 6.43 -5.39 3.47
C GLU A 537 5.97 -5.95 2.11
N LEU A 538 5.70 -7.26 2.02
CA LEU A 538 5.13 -7.88 0.81
C LEU A 538 3.78 -7.28 0.47
N GLU A 539 2.89 -7.15 1.45
CA GLU A 539 1.57 -6.56 1.31
C GLU A 539 1.66 -5.10 0.82
N GLN A 540 2.47 -4.28 1.51
CA GLN A 540 2.67 -2.87 1.15
C GLN A 540 3.27 -2.70 -0.25
N ARG A 541 4.31 -3.46 -0.58
CA ARG A 541 4.97 -3.35 -1.89
C ARG A 541 4.10 -3.89 -3.02
N SER A 542 3.34 -4.96 -2.78
CA SER A 542 2.37 -5.48 -3.75
C SER A 542 1.30 -4.43 -4.08
N GLN A 543 0.81 -3.71 -3.06
CA GLN A 543 -0.16 -2.64 -3.26
C GLN A 543 0.43 -1.48 -4.09
N VAL A 544 1.65 -1.05 -3.79
CA VAL A 544 2.33 0.03 -4.53
C VAL A 544 2.54 -0.36 -6.01
N PHE A 545 3.03 -1.57 -6.29
CA PHE A 545 3.19 -2.02 -7.68
C PHE A 545 1.86 -2.15 -8.43
N ALA A 546 0.79 -2.54 -7.75
CA ALA A 546 -0.55 -2.61 -8.33
C ALA A 546 -1.10 -1.21 -8.66
N ASP A 547 -0.90 -0.25 -7.76
CA ASP A 547 -1.32 1.14 -7.94
C ASP A 547 -0.53 1.84 -9.06
N ASP A 548 0.79 1.63 -9.12
CA ASP A 548 1.65 2.14 -10.19
C ASP A 548 1.28 1.54 -11.56
N ALA A 549 1.00 0.24 -11.62
CA ALA A 549 0.56 -0.42 -12.86
C ALA A 549 -0.81 0.11 -13.32
N LYS A 550 -1.73 0.31 -12.38
CA LYS A 550 -3.05 0.89 -12.66
C LYS A 550 -2.94 2.32 -13.17
N PHE A 551 -2.11 3.14 -12.54
CA PHE A 551 -1.84 4.51 -12.99
C PHE A 551 -1.28 4.55 -14.42
N LEU A 552 -0.36 3.65 -14.78
CA LEU A 552 0.17 3.58 -16.15
C LEU A 552 -0.89 3.16 -17.19
N VAL A 553 -1.84 2.30 -16.80
CA VAL A 553 -2.98 1.94 -17.65
C VAL A 553 -3.93 3.13 -17.84
N GLU A 554 -4.19 3.91 -16.79
CA GLU A 554 -5.01 5.12 -16.82
C GLU A 554 -4.37 6.23 -17.68
N VAL A 555 -3.04 6.38 -17.64
CA VAL A 555 -2.32 7.33 -18.51
C VAL A 555 -2.34 6.85 -19.97
N LYS A 556 -2.16 5.55 -20.23
CA LYS A 556 -2.20 5.00 -21.60
C LYS A 556 -3.59 5.03 -22.23
N SER A 557 -4.65 4.90 -21.43
CA SER A 557 -6.04 5.00 -21.87
C SER A 557 -6.52 6.44 -22.06
N GLY A 558 -5.68 7.44 -21.74
CA GLY A 558 -6.03 8.86 -21.81
C GLY A 558 -6.96 9.32 -20.68
N GLN A 559 -7.14 8.51 -19.64
CA GLN A 559 -7.95 8.85 -18.46
C GLN A 559 -7.21 9.75 -17.47
N ALA A 560 -5.87 9.75 -17.50
CA ALA A 560 -5.01 10.60 -16.69
C ALA A 560 -4.00 11.36 -17.55
N ASP A 561 -3.98 12.69 -17.42
CA ASP A 561 -3.08 13.56 -18.18
C ASP A 561 -1.72 13.66 -17.47
N ALA A 562 -0.70 12.98 -18.00
CA ALA A 562 0.65 12.97 -17.46
C ALA A 562 1.69 13.09 -18.59
N SER A 563 2.67 13.99 -18.43
CA SER A 563 3.76 14.22 -19.39
C SER A 563 4.84 13.13 -19.28
N LEU A 564 4.44 11.86 -19.40
CA LEU A 564 5.27 10.68 -19.20
C LEU A 564 4.96 9.66 -20.30
N ASN A 565 5.97 8.95 -20.81
CA ASN A 565 5.75 7.89 -21.79
C ASN A 565 5.38 6.58 -21.07
N PRO A 566 4.13 6.08 -21.19
CA PRO A 566 3.64 4.93 -20.41
C PRO A 566 4.39 3.63 -20.72
N ASP A 567 4.89 3.44 -21.95
CA ASP A 567 5.63 2.22 -22.32
C ASP A 567 7.08 2.23 -21.79
N VAL A 568 7.67 3.41 -21.59
CA VAL A 568 8.99 3.55 -20.93
C VAL A 568 8.85 3.32 -19.42
N GLU A 569 7.85 3.92 -18.79
CA GLU A 569 7.61 3.76 -17.36
C GLU A 569 7.14 2.35 -17.00
N LEU A 570 6.39 1.67 -17.86
CA LEU A 570 6.03 0.26 -17.65
C LEU A 570 7.27 -0.66 -17.69
N ARG A 571 8.23 -0.39 -18.59
CA ARG A 571 9.51 -1.11 -18.61
C ARG A 571 10.32 -0.86 -17.34
N ARG A 572 10.31 0.37 -16.84
CA ARG A 572 10.98 0.76 -15.59
C ARG A 572 10.34 0.11 -14.36
N LEU A 573 9.01 0.09 -14.30
CA LEU A 573 8.23 -0.56 -13.25
C LEU A 573 8.51 -2.07 -13.21
N LYS A 574 8.58 -2.71 -14.39
CA LYS A 574 8.95 -4.13 -14.51
C LYS A 574 10.37 -4.40 -14.00
N GLN A 575 11.35 -3.57 -14.37
CA GLN A 575 12.72 -3.69 -13.87
C GLN A 575 12.80 -3.50 -12.34
N ASN A 576 12.08 -2.52 -11.80
CA ASN A 576 12.01 -2.27 -10.37
C ASN A 576 11.37 -3.45 -9.62
N PHE A 577 10.30 -4.03 -10.17
CA PHE A 577 9.66 -5.23 -9.63
C PHE A 577 10.60 -6.43 -9.64
N ASP A 578 11.31 -6.68 -10.74
CA ASP A 578 12.25 -7.80 -10.85
C ASP A 578 13.43 -7.64 -9.88
N SER A 579 13.96 -6.42 -9.72
CA SER A 579 15.02 -6.12 -8.76
C SER A 579 14.54 -6.32 -7.32
N TRP A 580 13.36 -5.80 -6.97
CA TRP A 580 12.78 -5.96 -5.65
C TRP A 580 12.45 -7.43 -5.34
N LYS A 581 11.87 -8.17 -6.30
CA LYS A 581 11.59 -9.60 -6.16
C LYS A 581 12.84 -10.42 -5.90
N LYS A 582 13.96 -10.07 -6.56
CA LYS A 582 15.25 -10.73 -6.34
C LYS A 582 15.80 -10.47 -4.94
N ASP A 583 15.75 -9.22 -4.49
CA ASP A 583 16.18 -8.80 -3.15
C ASP A 583 15.33 -9.45 -2.04
N PHE A 584 14.01 -9.32 -2.15
CA PHE A 584 13.05 -9.92 -1.22
C PHE A 584 13.20 -11.45 -1.15
N GLY A 585 13.42 -12.11 -2.30
CA GLY A 585 13.71 -13.53 -2.35
C GLY A 585 15.04 -13.92 -1.67
N SER A 586 16.06 -13.05 -1.68
CA SER A 586 17.31 -13.27 -0.92
C SER A 586 17.05 -13.23 0.58
N ARG A 587 16.33 -12.21 1.04
CA ARG A 587 16.00 -12.04 2.46
C ARG A 587 15.12 -13.16 3.02
N ILE A 588 14.21 -13.71 2.21
CA ILE A 588 13.46 -14.92 2.59
C ILE A 588 14.40 -16.12 2.77
N ARG A 589 15.36 -16.32 1.86
CA ARG A 589 16.34 -17.41 1.97
C ARG A 589 17.22 -17.25 3.21
N GLU A 590 17.70 -16.04 3.48
CA GLU A 590 18.47 -15.72 4.69
C GLU A 590 17.67 -15.98 5.97
N THR A 591 16.42 -15.52 6.01
CA THR A 591 15.51 -15.76 7.15
C THR A 591 15.24 -17.25 7.35
N LYS A 592 15.10 -18.01 6.26
CA LYS A 592 14.95 -19.48 6.31
C LYS A 592 16.21 -20.17 6.86
N VAL A 593 17.41 -19.69 6.50
CA VAL A 593 18.67 -20.21 7.04
C VAL A 593 18.79 -19.92 8.54
N ILE A 594 18.38 -18.73 8.98
CA ILE A 594 18.36 -18.34 10.40
C ILE A 594 17.40 -19.25 11.18
N LEU A 595 16.18 -19.47 10.67
CA LEU A 595 15.20 -20.37 11.28
C LEU A 595 15.70 -21.82 11.37
N ASN A 596 16.37 -22.31 10.33
CA ASN A 596 16.94 -23.66 10.34
C ASN A 596 18.11 -23.79 11.34
N LYS A 597 18.95 -22.76 11.49
CA LYS A 597 20.03 -22.75 12.50
C LYS A 597 19.47 -22.74 13.93
N LEU A 598 18.40 -21.99 14.17
CA LEU A 598 17.71 -21.96 15.46
C LEU A 598 17.03 -23.30 15.79
N ALA A 599 16.46 -23.98 14.79
CA ALA A 599 15.88 -25.32 14.95
C ALA A 599 16.91 -26.44 15.19
N SER A 600 18.18 -26.19 14.87
CA SER A 600 19.28 -27.16 14.99
C SER A 600 20.15 -26.94 16.25
N GLY A 601 19.96 -25.82 16.96
CA GLY A 601 20.79 -25.39 18.09
C GLY A 601 20.34 -25.84 19.48
N GLY A 602 19.25 -26.62 19.59
CA GLY A 602 18.73 -27.12 20.86
C GLY A 602 18.80 -28.63 20.95
N GLY A 603 19.90 -29.17 21.46
CA GLY A 603 19.98 -30.60 21.80
C GLY A 603 21.40 -31.16 21.91
N GLY A 604 22.04 -30.96 23.07
CA GLY A 604 23.11 -31.82 23.55
C GLY A 604 22.66 -32.54 24.83
N GLY A 605 22.76 -33.88 24.85
CA GLY A 605 22.50 -34.74 26.01
C GLY A 605 21.37 -35.75 25.77
N GLY A 606 21.72 -37.03 25.55
CA GLY A 606 20.81 -38.09 25.09
C GLY A 606 20.07 -38.89 26.17
N ASN A 607 19.12 -39.74 25.77
CA ASN A 607 19.24 -41.20 25.76
C ASN A 607 18.02 -41.85 25.05
N GLU A 608 18.17 -43.10 24.64
CA GLU A 608 17.37 -43.91 23.71
C GLU A 608 15.92 -44.25 24.13
N SER A 609 15.00 -44.34 23.15
CA SER A 609 14.14 -45.52 22.83
C SER A 609 12.99 -45.18 21.85
N SER A 610 12.62 -46.17 21.02
CA SER A 610 11.98 -46.12 19.68
C SER A 610 10.41 -46.02 19.69
N PRO A 611 9.63 -46.32 18.61
CA PRO A 611 9.41 -45.65 17.31
C PRO A 611 7.92 -45.34 17.00
N ASN A 612 7.60 -44.20 16.36
CA ASN A 612 6.47 -43.99 15.39
C ASN A 612 6.30 -42.48 15.11
N SER A 613 6.58 -41.99 13.90
CA SER A 613 5.71 -41.95 12.71
C SER A 613 4.93 -40.63 12.55
N ALA A 614 5.07 -40.07 11.35
CA ALA A 614 4.10 -39.23 10.65
C ALA A 614 3.70 -37.87 11.26
N LYS A 615 4.51 -36.83 11.03
CA LYS A 615 4.02 -35.43 10.90
C LYS A 615 5.06 -34.46 10.30
N ARG A 616 5.66 -34.81 9.15
CA ARG A 616 6.43 -33.84 8.34
C ARG A 616 6.23 -34.10 6.84
N LYS A 617 5.09 -33.70 6.30
CA LYS A 617 4.85 -33.55 4.86
C LYS A 617 3.80 -32.47 4.59
N TRP A 618 4.07 -31.22 4.95
CA TRP A 618 3.37 -30.07 4.37
C TRP A 618 4.43 -29.02 4.03
N TRP A 619 4.34 -28.44 2.83
CA TRP A 619 5.29 -27.53 2.17
C TRP A 619 6.34 -28.18 1.27
N GLY A 620 5.88 -28.72 0.14
CA GLY A 620 6.75 -29.10 -0.97
C GLY A 620 5.99 -29.41 -2.25
N ARG A 621 5.38 -28.40 -2.89
CA ARG A 621 5.11 -28.36 -4.34
C ARG A 621 4.39 -27.07 -4.72
N LEU A 622 5.14 -26.12 -5.27
CA LEU A 622 4.68 -25.13 -6.27
C LEU A 622 5.90 -24.32 -6.69
N ASN A 623 6.63 -24.83 -7.68
CA ASN A 623 7.37 -24.03 -8.66
C ASN A 623 8.04 -24.97 -9.68
N THR A 624 7.26 -25.45 -10.64
CA THR A 624 7.76 -25.89 -11.96
C THR A 624 6.67 -25.72 -13.01
N SER A 625 6.64 -24.55 -13.65
CA SER A 625 6.15 -24.32 -15.01
C SER A 625 6.79 -23.00 -15.44
N LYS A 626 8.01 -23.00 -15.99
CA LYS A 626 8.27 -23.13 -17.43
C LYS A 626 7.09 -22.64 -18.29
N PHE A 627 7.21 -21.43 -18.78
CA PHE A 627 6.67 -21.04 -20.08
C PHE A 627 7.81 -20.42 -20.89
N SER A 628 7.97 -20.98 -22.09
CA SER A 628 8.62 -20.40 -23.25
C SER A 628 7.99 -19.06 -23.63
#